data_AF-A0A1R3TR57-F1
#
_entry.id   AF-A0A1R3TR57-F1
#
_cell.length_a   1.000
_cell.length_b   1.000
_cell.length_c   1.000
_cell.angle_alpha   90.00
_cell.angle_beta   90.00
_cell.angle_gamma   90.00
#
_symmetry.space_group_name_H-M   'P 1'
#
loop_
_entity.id
_entity.type
_entity.pdbx_description
1 polymer ?
#
loop_
_entity_poly.entity_id
_entity_poly.type
_entity_poly.pdbx_seq_one_letter_code
_entity_poly.pdbx_strand_id
1 'polypeptide(L)'
;MLGEYKQDNPWIQPGTICTFFIRQLRVADFSAGFDPGLWPAVWADFAIDWRAEWFDKSIEPSTWYMADDVVASGLDGILFPSQARPGGTNRVISRSSERSASQLRVYDPDGALQKIDPSVGSWIAVGGVPLETP
;
A
#
# COMPACT_ATOMS: atom_id res chain seq x y z
N MET A 1 -10.60 -1.91 -14.62
CA MET A 1 -9.86 -1.08 -13.64
C MET A 1 -10.46 -1.20 -12.23
N LEU A 2 -11.78 -1.37 -12.08
CA LEU A 2 -12.43 -1.49 -10.77
C LEU A 2 -12.33 -2.87 -10.06
N GLY A 3 -11.94 -3.94 -10.76
CA GLY A 3 -11.98 -5.31 -10.19
C GLY A 3 -11.10 -5.51 -8.97
N GLU A 4 -9.96 -4.83 -8.91
CA GLU A 4 -9.00 -4.86 -7.80
C GLU A 4 -9.46 -4.12 -6.54
N TYR A 5 -10.47 -3.24 -6.68
CA TYR A 5 -11.02 -2.42 -5.61
C TYR A 5 -12.45 -2.81 -5.24
N LYS A 6 -12.96 -3.91 -5.80
CA LYS A 6 -14.24 -4.46 -5.35
C LYS A 6 -14.04 -4.94 -3.92
N GLN A 7 -14.71 -4.27 -3.00
CA GLN A 7 -14.98 -4.83 -1.68
C GLN A 7 -15.96 -5.98 -1.89
N ASP A 8 -15.53 -7.20 -1.59
CA ASP A 8 -16.39 -8.40 -1.65
C ASP A 8 -17.46 -8.42 -0.55
N ASN A 9 -17.54 -7.36 0.27
CA ASN A 9 -18.48 -7.23 1.37
C ASN A 9 -19.42 -6.02 1.17
N PRO A 10 -20.73 -6.25 0.95
CA PRO A 10 -21.71 -5.19 0.72
C PRO A 10 -22.00 -4.31 1.96
N TRP A 11 -21.49 -4.69 3.14
CA TRP A 11 -21.67 -3.94 4.39
C TRP A 11 -20.59 -2.88 4.63
N ILE A 12 -19.55 -2.83 3.81
CA ILE A 12 -18.50 -1.82 3.93
C ILE A 12 -18.94 -0.57 3.16
N GLN A 13 -18.86 0.59 3.83
CA GLN A 13 -19.15 1.88 3.19
C GLN A 13 -18.29 2.05 1.93
N PRO A 14 -18.86 2.57 0.82
CA PRO A 14 -18.13 2.73 -0.42
C PRO A 14 -16.90 3.62 -0.21
N GLY A 15 -15.73 3.09 -0.57
CA GLY A 15 -14.47 3.85 -0.52
C GLY A 15 -14.37 4.86 -1.67
N THR A 16 -13.75 6.00 -1.41
CA THR A 16 -13.37 6.97 -2.46
C THR A 16 -12.06 6.53 -3.12
N ILE A 17 -12.07 6.40 -4.45
CA ILE A 17 -10.85 6.19 -5.25
C ILE A 17 -10.44 7.53 -5.85
N CYS A 18 -9.16 7.86 -5.74
CA CYS A 18 -8.57 9.07 -6.33
C CYS A 18 -7.30 8.73 -7.10
N THR A 19 -6.94 9.61 -8.04
CA THR A 19 -5.70 9.49 -8.82
C THR A 19 -4.59 10.23 -8.10
N PHE A 20 -3.42 9.61 -7.99
CA PHE A 20 -2.21 10.27 -7.50
C PHE A 20 -1.23 10.53 -8.64
N PHE A 21 -0.57 11.68 -8.61
CA PHE A 21 0.61 11.96 -9.41
C PHE A 21 1.85 11.73 -8.56
N ILE A 22 2.77 10.93 -9.10
CA ILE A 22 4.01 10.54 -8.43
C ILE A 22 5.19 10.95 -9.31
N ARG A 23 6.20 11.58 -8.71
CA ARG A 23 7.42 12.01 -9.40
C ARG A 23 8.65 11.77 -8.53
N GLN A 24 9.76 11.41 -9.18
CA GLN A 24 11.11 11.34 -8.57
C GLN A 24 11.21 10.43 -7.32
N LEU A 25 10.34 9.44 -7.17
CA LEU A 25 10.43 8.43 -6.11
C LEU A 25 11.28 7.24 -6.56
N ARG A 26 12.24 6.85 -5.73
CA ARG A 26 13.11 5.67 -5.92
C ARG A 26 12.40 4.44 -5.38
N VAL A 27 12.15 3.42 -6.19
CA VAL A 27 11.45 2.22 -5.74
C VAL A 27 12.20 0.96 -6.10
N ALA A 28 12.01 -0.09 -5.30
CA ALA A 28 12.38 -1.43 -5.69
C ALA A 28 11.49 -1.84 -6.87
N ASP A 29 12.08 -2.12 -8.02
CA ASP A 29 11.36 -2.55 -9.21
C ASP A 29 11.22 -4.08 -9.21
N PHE A 30 10.17 -4.57 -8.56
CA PHE A 30 9.78 -5.97 -8.52
C PHE A 30 8.74 -6.31 -9.59
N SER A 31 8.57 -5.48 -10.63
CA SER A 31 7.49 -5.66 -11.64
C SER A 31 7.61 -6.94 -12.47
N ALA A 32 8.80 -7.54 -12.55
CA ALA A 32 9.03 -8.82 -13.20
C ALA A 32 8.73 -10.05 -12.30
N GLY A 33 8.40 -9.82 -11.02
CA GLY A 33 8.22 -10.88 -10.03
C GLY A 33 9.54 -11.35 -9.41
N PHE A 34 9.48 -12.50 -8.74
CA PHE A 34 10.58 -13.05 -7.97
C PHE A 34 11.67 -13.67 -8.86
N ASP A 35 12.91 -13.32 -8.57
CA ASP A 35 14.14 -13.90 -9.12
C ASP A 35 15.08 -14.18 -7.93
N PRO A 36 15.46 -15.44 -7.67
CA PRO A 36 16.29 -15.81 -6.52
C PRO A 36 17.73 -15.28 -6.59
N GLY A 37 18.20 -14.83 -7.75
CA GLY A 37 19.50 -14.17 -7.92
C GLY A 37 19.47 -12.67 -7.63
N LEU A 38 18.29 -12.05 -7.59
CA LEU A 38 18.12 -10.61 -7.40
C LEU A 38 17.44 -10.25 -6.08
N TRP A 39 16.57 -11.12 -5.56
CA TRP A 39 15.71 -10.83 -4.42
C TRP A 39 15.92 -11.81 -3.26
N PRO A 40 15.80 -11.34 -1.99
CA PRO A 40 15.82 -12.22 -0.82
C PRO A 40 14.73 -13.28 -0.90
N ALA A 41 15.00 -14.50 -0.42
CA ALA A 41 14.08 -15.62 -0.53
C ALA A 41 12.67 -15.35 0.06
N VAL A 42 12.57 -14.53 1.12
CA VAL A 42 11.29 -14.14 1.72
C VAL A 42 10.36 -13.38 0.76
N TRP A 43 10.91 -12.78 -0.30
CA TRP A 43 10.14 -12.08 -1.34
C TRP A 43 9.45 -13.04 -2.32
N ALA A 44 9.77 -14.34 -2.29
CA ALA A 44 9.07 -15.34 -3.10
C ALA A 44 7.57 -15.42 -2.75
N ASP A 45 7.24 -15.14 -1.49
CA ASP A 45 5.88 -15.19 -0.96
C ASP A 45 5.14 -13.85 -1.08
N PHE A 46 5.59 -12.93 -1.96
CA PHE A 46 4.94 -11.62 -2.15
C PHE A 46 3.44 -11.73 -2.48
N ALA A 47 3.03 -12.86 -3.06
CA ALA A 47 1.69 -13.10 -3.52
C ALA A 47 0.74 -13.62 -2.42
N ILE A 48 1.22 -13.80 -1.19
CA ILE A 48 0.42 -14.33 -0.09
C ILE A 48 -0.77 -13.42 0.26
N ASP A 49 -1.87 -14.03 0.70
CA ASP A 49 -2.97 -13.29 1.29
C ASP A 49 -2.59 -12.83 2.70
N TRP A 50 -1.98 -11.65 2.76
CA TRP A 50 -1.53 -11.04 4.00
C TRP A 50 -2.68 -10.80 4.99
N ARG A 51 -3.93 -10.63 4.51
CA ARG A 51 -5.08 -10.45 5.40
C ARG A 51 -5.41 -11.74 6.12
N ALA A 52 -5.41 -12.85 5.41
CA ALA A 52 -5.63 -14.16 6.01
C ALA A 52 -4.51 -14.51 7.02
N GLU A 53 -3.24 -14.27 6.68
CA GLU A 53 -2.12 -14.48 7.61
C GLU A 53 -2.29 -13.67 8.91
N TRP A 54 -2.62 -12.39 8.78
CA TRP A 54 -2.73 -11.52 9.95
C TRP A 54 -4.02 -11.77 10.76
N PHE A 55 -5.20 -11.71 10.11
CA PHE A 55 -6.48 -11.74 10.82
C PHE A 55 -6.91 -13.15 11.23
N ASP A 56 -6.61 -14.18 10.43
CA ASP A 56 -7.07 -15.54 10.72
C ASP A 56 -6.02 -16.32 11.52
N LYS A 57 -4.73 -16.12 11.21
CA LYS A 57 -3.64 -16.91 11.78
C LYS A 57 -2.84 -16.16 12.84
N SER A 58 -2.98 -14.84 12.95
CA SER A 58 -2.15 -14.00 13.82
C SER A 58 -0.64 -14.17 13.53
N ILE A 59 -0.30 -14.34 12.25
CA ILE A 59 1.08 -14.48 11.76
C ILE A 59 1.45 -13.19 11.04
N GLU A 60 2.67 -12.71 11.28
CA GLU A 60 3.23 -11.58 10.55
C GLU A 60 3.45 -11.96 9.07
N PRO A 61 2.82 -11.25 8.12
CA PRO A 61 2.97 -11.55 6.69
C PRO A 61 4.41 -11.30 6.19
N SER A 62 4.89 -12.18 5.30
CA SER A 62 6.17 -12.00 4.60
C SER A 62 6.30 -10.66 3.87
N THR A 63 5.18 -10.10 3.41
CA THR A 63 5.11 -8.80 2.74
C THR A 63 5.48 -7.61 3.63
N TRP A 64 5.44 -7.76 4.97
CA TRP A 64 5.90 -6.73 5.90
C TRP A 64 7.42 -6.66 5.94
N TYR A 65 8.10 -7.82 5.94
CA TYR A 65 9.56 -7.89 5.81
C TYR A 65 10.06 -7.27 4.49
N MET A 66 9.31 -7.44 3.40
CA MET A 66 9.62 -6.76 2.13
C MET A 66 9.58 -5.23 2.27
N ALA A 67 8.63 -4.69 3.04
CA ALA A 67 8.53 -3.25 3.27
C ALA A 67 9.71 -2.75 4.14
N ASP A 68 10.12 -3.52 5.14
CA ASP A 68 11.29 -3.22 5.96
C ASP A 68 12.58 -3.19 5.14
N ASP A 69 12.80 -4.19 4.26
CA ASP A 69 13.94 -4.23 3.35
C ASP A 69 14.01 -2.99 2.44
N VAL A 70 12.86 -2.56 1.91
CA VAL A 70 12.72 -1.36 1.07
C VAL A 70 13.10 -0.10 1.86
N VAL A 71 12.59 0.04 3.09
CA VAL A 71 12.89 1.19 3.96
C VAL A 71 14.35 1.20 4.38
N ALA A 72 14.90 0.05 4.79
CA ALA A 72 16.30 -0.12 5.19
C ALA A 72 17.27 0.20 4.03
N SER A 73 16.86 -0.10 2.79
CA SER A 73 17.61 0.23 1.57
C SER A 73 17.52 1.72 1.17
N GLY A 74 16.83 2.55 1.97
CA GLY A 74 16.65 3.98 1.70
C GLY A 74 15.77 4.25 0.49
N LEU A 75 14.91 3.31 0.11
CA LEU A 75 13.96 3.45 -1.00
C LEU A 75 12.64 4.07 -0.52
N ASP A 76 11.88 4.58 -1.46
CA ASP A 76 10.60 5.27 -1.24
C ASP A 76 9.39 4.35 -1.37
N GLY A 77 9.61 3.08 -1.70
CA GLY A 77 8.53 2.11 -1.92
C GLY A 77 8.92 0.98 -2.86
N ILE A 78 7.91 0.24 -3.31
CA ILE A 78 8.04 -0.94 -4.18
C ILE A 78 7.02 -0.90 -5.31
N LEU A 79 7.43 -1.33 -6.51
CA LEU A 79 6.57 -1.61 -7.66
C LEU A 79 6.51 -3.12 -7.84
N PHE A 80 5.33 -3.72 -7.95
CA PHE A 80 5.14 -5.18 -8.01
C PHE A 80 3.97 -5.56 -8.92
N PRO A 81 3.84 -6.83 -9.36
CA PRO A 81 2.75 -7.26 -10.23
C PRO A 81 1.39 -7.18 -9.52
N SER A 82 0.35 -6.74 -10.23
CA SER A 82 -1.02 -6.80 -9.72
C SER A 82 -1.53 -8.24 -9.75
N GLN A 83 -2.06 -8.70 -8.61
CA GLN A 83 -2.74 -10.00 -8.52
C GLN A 83 -4.16 -9.96 -9.09
N ALA A 84 -4.84 -8.81 -9.00
CA ALA A 84 -6.22 -8.66 -9.43
C ALA A 84 -6.36 -8.34 -10.93
N ARG A 85 -5.31 -7.79 -11.54
CA ARG A 85 -5.32 -7.43 -12.96
C ARG A 85 -4.07 -7.96 -13.67
N PRO A 86 -4.17 -9.07 -14.43
CA PRO A 86 -3.05 -9.60 -15.21
C PRO A 86 -2.41 -8.54 -16.10
N GLY A 87 -1.09 -8.44 -16.07
CA GLY A 87 -0.30 -7.42 -16.78
C GLY A 87 -0.33 -6.02 -16.15
N GLY A 88 -1.08 -5.83 -15.06
CA GLY A 88 -1.04 -4.61 -14.25
C GLY A 88 0.12 -4.63 -13.26
N THR A 89 0.48 -3.45 -12.76
CA THR A 89 1.43 -3.28 -11.66
C THR A 89 0.81 -2.41 -10.57
N ASN A 90 1.21 -2.71 -9.35
CA ASN A 90 0.85 -1.99 -8.15
C ASN A 90 2.08 -1.32 -7.56
N ARG A 91 1.87 -0.23 -6.83
CA ARG A 91 2.94 0.53 -6.20
C ARG A 91 2.56 0.89 -4.78
N VAL A 92 3.42 0.57 -3.84
CA VAL A 92 3.36 1.08 -2.46
C VAL A 92 4.37 2.21 -2.33
N ILE A 93 3.96 3.30 -1.69
CA ILE A 93 4.84 4.43 -1.32
C ILE A 93 4.99 4.47 0.19
N SER A 94 6.21 4.25 0.67
CA SER A 94 6.55 4.33 2.10
C SER A 94 6.70 5.79 2.52
N ARG A 95 6.28 6.11 3.76
CA ARG A 95 6.34 7.47 4.33
C ARG A 95 5.69 8.52 3.41
N SER A 96 4.51 8.18 2.88
CA SER A 96 3.80 9.02 1.90
C SER A 96 3.43 10.40 2.45
N SER A 97 3.19 10.52 3.77
CA SER A 97 2.90 11.77 4.46
C SER A 97 4.07 12.75 4.53
N GLU A 98 5.32 12.26 4.43
CA GLU A 98 6.53 13.08 4.46
C GLU A 98 6.87 13.65 3.07
N ARG A 99 6.14 13.25 2.03
CA ARG A 99 6.44 13.64 0.65
C ARG A 99 5.95 15.05 0.36
N SER A 100 6.78 15.81 -0.33
CA SER A 100 6.35 17.11 -0.84
C SER A 100 5.27 16.95 -1.92
N ALA A 101 4.46 18.00 -2.12
CA ALA A 101 3.48 18.05 -3.20
C ALA A 101 4.10 17.94 -4.62
N SER A 102 5.40 18.18 -4.75
CA SER A 102 6.11 17.96 -6.02
C SER A 102 6.43 16.48 -6.28
N GLN A 103 6.56 15.66 -5.23
CA GLN A 103 6.84 14.23 -5.31
C GLN A 103 5.56 13.38 -5.31
N LEU A 104 4.58 13.75 -4.48
CA LEU A 104 3.32 13.03 -4.35
C LEU A 104 2.17 14.03 -4.17
N ARG A 105 1.19 14.00 -5.07
CA ARG A 105 -0.03 14.81 -4.96
C ARG A 105 -1.24 14.03 -5.42
N VAL A 106 -2.35 14.22 -4.73
CA VAL A 106 -3.65 13.71 -5.15
C VAL A 106 -4.28 14.65 -6.19
N TYR A 107 -4.95 14.07 -7.17
CA TYR A 107 -5.83 14.78 -8.08
C TYR A 107 -7.22 14.85 -7.46
N ASP A 108 -7.57 16.02 -6.94
CA ASP A 108 -8.87 16.31 -6.32
C ASP A 108 -9.36 17.70 -6.77
N PRO A 109 -9.83 17.83 -8.03
CA PRO A 109 -10.23 19.13 -8.59
C PRO A 109 -11.46 19.72 -7.89
N ASP A 110 -12.34 18.87 -7.35
CA ASP A 110 -13.60 19.26 -6.72
C ASP A 110 -13.48 19.41 -5.19
N GLY A 111 -12.32 19.09 -4.61
CA GLY A 111 -12.11 19.17 -3.17
C GLY A 111 -12.96 18.18 -2.38
N ALA A 112 -13.26 17.02 -2.96
CA ALA A 112 -14.13 16.01 -2.37
C ALA A 112 -13.45 15.26 -1.21
N LEU A 113 -12.11 15.30 -1.14
CA LEU A 113 -11.38 14.63 -0.07
C LEU A 113 -11.36 15.49 1.20
N GLN A 114 -11.74 14.87 2.32
CA GLN A 114 -11.60 15.49 3.63
C GLN A 114 -10.12 15.71 3.94
N LYS A 115 -9.76 16.96 4.21
CA LYS A 115 -8.43 17.31 4.70
C LYS A 115 -8.41 17.17 6.20
N ILE A 116 -7.55 16.31 6.69
CA ILE A 116 -7.24 16.18 8.12
C ILE A 116 -6.04 17.06 8.43
N ASP A 117 -6.19 17.91 9.44
CA ASP A 117 -5.14 18.78 9.93
C ASP A 117 -4.11 17.93 10.69
N PRO A 118 -2.82 17.94 10.30
CA PRO A 118 -1.78 17.14 10.95
C PRO A 118 -1.48 17.55 12.41
N SER A 119 -1.98 18.70 12.88
CA SER A 119 -1.91 19.12 14.29
C SER A 119 -2.91 18.38 15.19
N VAL A 120 -3.92 17.76 14.60
CA VAL A 120 -4.84 16.84 15.27
C VAL A 120 -4.26 15.46 15.01
N GLY A 121 -3.77 14.77 16.03
CA GLY A 121 -3.05 13.49 15.89
C GLY A 121 -3.90 12.36 15.29
N SER A 122 -4.20 12.43 14.00
CA SER A 122 -4.99 11.44 13.27
C SER A 122 -4.04 10.50 12.53
N TRP A 123 -3.81 9.34 13.12
CA TRP A 123 -3.34 8.17 12.40
C TRP A 123 -4.44 7.76 11.42
N ILE A 124 -4.18 7.84 10.11
CA ILE A 124 -5.04 7.14 9.15
C ILE A 124 -4.73 5.65 9.29
N ALA A 125 -5.63 4.92 9.94
CA ALA A 125 -5.63 3.47 9.92
C ALA A 125 -5.97 3.02 8.50
N VAL A 126 -4.96 2.64 7.71
CA VAL A 126 -5.18 1.75 6.57
C VAL A 126 -5.33 0.34 7.16
N GLY A 127 -6.56 0.01 7.56
CA GLY A 127 -6.94 -1.32 8.06
C GLY A 127 -6.58 -1.55 9.53
N GLY A 128 -7.48 -1.17 10.43
CA GLY A 128 -7.38 -1.53 11.85
C GLY A 128 -8.70 -1.30 12.54
N VAL A 129 -9.27 -2.36 13.11
CA VAL A 129 -10.47 -2.32 13.96
C VAL A 129 -10.23 -1.32 15.11
N PRO A 130 -11.22 -0.49 15.51
CA PRO A 130 -11.04 0.40 16.64
C PRO A 130 -10.89 -0.41 17.92
N LEU A 131 -9.90 -0.08 18.76
CA LEU A 131 -9.92 -0.49 20.16
C LEU A 131 -11.00 0.33 20.87
N GLU A 132 -12.08 -0.32 21.25
CA GLU A 132 -13.01 0.26 22.21
C GLU A 132 -12.33 0.34 23.58
N THR A 133 -12.40 1.51 24.20
CA THR A 133 -12.17 1.67 25.64
C THR A 133 -13.38 2.39 26.24
N PRO A 134 -13.90 1.95 27.40
CA PRO A 134 -14.60 2.88 28.29
C PRO A 134 -13.61 3.87 28.92
#